data_AF-A0ABD3Z9E7-F1
#
_entry.id   AF-A0ABD3Z9E7-F1
#
_cell.length_a   1.000
_cell.length_b   1.000
_cell.length_c   1.000
_cell.angle_alpha   90.00
_cell.angle_beta   90.00
_cell.angle_gamma   90.00
#
_symmetry.space_group_name_H-M   'P 1'
#
loop_
_entity.id
_entity.type
_entity.pdbx_description
1 polymer ?
#
loop_
_entity_poly.entity_id
_entity_poly.type
_entity_poly.pdbx_seq_one_letter_code
_entity_poly.pdbx_strand_id
1 'polypeptide(L)'
;MKLDSATNASGAIASLESALKDVGSLRSTLGANINRLGHTSANLANMQDNTELALGNIRDADFASEASTMTRQQMLAQTSMSMLKQSNSMSGMVMSLLG
;
A
#
# COMPACT_ATOMS: atom_id res chain seq x y z
N MET A 1 45.01 0.03 -36.75
CA MET A 1 44.28 -0.26 -38.00
C MET A 1 44.86 0.61 -39.11
N LYS A 2 45.95 0.17 -39.76
CA LYS A 2 46.49 0.93 -40.91
C LYS A 2 45.65 0.61 -42.14
N LEU A 3 45.19 1.66 -42.82
CA LEU A 3 44.37 1.60 -44.03
C LEU A 3 45.25 1.72 -45.29
N ASP A 4 46.32 0.93 -45.32
CA ASP A 4 47.39 1.04 -46.32
C ASP A 4 47.20 0.10 -47.53
N SER A 5 46.27 -0.84 -47.45
CA SER A 5 45.89 -1.76 -48.53
C SER A 5 44.38 -1.98 -48.56
N ALA A 6 43.82 -2.24 -49.74
CA ALA A 6 42.40 -2.54 -49.92
C ALA A 6 41.93 -3.72 -49.04
N THR A 7 42.77 -4.74 -48.86
CA THR A 7 42.48 -5.88 -47.97
C THR A 7 42.41 -5.47 -46.50
N ASN A 8 43.33 -4.61 -46.04
CA ASN A 8 43.35 -4.10 -44.68
C ASN A 8 42.16 -3.18 -44.41
N ALA A 9 41.74 -2.40 -45.42
CA ALA A 9 40.53 -1.59 -45.38
C ALA A 9 39.26 -2.43 -45.22
N SER A 10 39.09 -3.47 -46.04
CA SER A 10 37.94 -4.37 -45.93
C SER A 10 37.90 -5.11 -44.58
N GLY A 11 39.06 -5.54 -44.06
CA GLY A 11 39.13 -6.17 -42.73
C GLY A 11 38.79 -5.22 -41.58
N ALA A 12 39.20 -3.96 -41.67
CA ALA A 12 38.84 -2.93 -40.69
C ALA A 12 37.34 -2.62 -40.70
N ILE A 13 36.72 -2.54 -41.89
CA ILE A 13 35.28 -2.35 -42.06
C ILE A 13 34.50 -3.51 -41.44
N ALA A 14 34.88 -4.75 -41.74
CA ALA A 14 34.22 -5.93 -41.17
C ALA A 14 34.32 -5.99 -39.63
N SER A 15 35.46 -5.58 -39.07
CA SER A 15 35.63 -5.48 -37.61
C SER A 15 34.70 -4.44 -36.99
N LEU A 16 34.55 -3.28 -37.65
CA LEU A 16 33.63 -2.22 -37.21
C LEU A 16 32.16 -2.64 -37.32
N GLU A 17 31.77 -3.34 -38.38
CA GLU A 17 30.42 -3.89 -38.52
C GLU A 17 30.09 -4.89 -37.41
N SER A 18 31.02 -5.77 -37.05
CA SER A 18 30.85 -6.69 -35.92
C SER A 18 30.68 -5.92 -34.62
N ALA A 19 31.54 -4.95 -34.34
CA ALA A 19 31.47 -4.14 -33.13
C ALA A 19 30.14 -3.36 -33.04
N LEU A 20 29.66 -2.79 -34.16
CA LEU A 20 28.36 -2.12 -34.23
C LEU A 20 27.20 -3.07 -33.96
N LYS A 21 27.27 -4.31 -34.49
CA LYS A 21 26.25 -5.34 -34.25
C LYS A 21 26.21 -5.74 -32.78
N ASP A 22 27.36 -5.90 -32.13
CA ASP A 22 27.46 -6.26 -30.72
C ASP A 22 26.90 -5.14 -29.83
N VAL A 23 27.26 -3.87 -30.10
CA VAL A 23 26.70 -2.70 -29.41
C VAL A 23 25.19 -2.61 -29.63
N GLY A 24 24.71 -2.87 -30.85
CA GLY A 24 23.29 -2.92 -31.17
C GLY A 24 22.54 -3.99 -30.38
N SER A 25 23.10 -5.19 -30.27
CA SER A 25 22.54 -6.30 -29.49
C SER A 25 22.45 -5.95 -27.99
N LEU A 26 23.52 -5.39 -27.43
CA LEU A 26 23.54 -4.93 -26.05
C LEU A 26 22.47 -3.85 -25.80
N ARG A 27 22.35 -2.87 -26.70
CA ARG A 27 21.36 -1.79 -26.58
C ARG A 27 19.93 -2.32 -26.65
N SER A 28 19.68 -3.29 -27.52
CA SER A 28 18.38 -3.98 -27.61
C SER A 28 18.03 -4.70 -26.31
N THR A 29 18.99 -5.42 -25.73
CA THR A 29 18.82 -6.13 -24.45
C THR A 29 18.56 -5.17 -23.30
N LEU A 30 19.26 -4.03 -23.26
CA LEU A 30 19.00 -2.97 -22.28
C LEU A 30 17.61 -2.37 -22.46
N GLY A 31 17.20 -2.07 -23.69
CA GLY A 31 15.84 -1.57 -23.99
C GLY A 31 14.75 -2.54 -23.52
N ALA A 32 14.92 -3.84 -23.77
CA ALA A 32 14.00 -4.87 -23.30
C ALA A 32 13.92 -4.92 -21.76
N ASN A 33 15.07 -4.81 -21.06
CA ASN A 33 15.09 -4.76 -19.61
C ASN A 33 14.46 -3.49 -19.06
N ILE A 34 14.69 -2.33 -19.68
CA ILE A 34 14.04 -1.06 -19.30
C ILE A 34 12.52 -1.20 -19.43
N ASN A 35 12.00 -1.75 -20.53
CA ASN A 35 10.57 -1.98 -20.68
C ASN A 35 10.04 -2.91 -19.59
N ARG A 36 10.75 -4.01 -19.30
CA ARG A 36 10.36 -4.94 -18.24
C ARG A 36 10.35 -4.28 -16.86
N LEU A 37 11.34 -3.44 -16.54
CA LEU A 37 11.38 -2.67 -15.30
C LEU A 37 10.25 -1.64 -15.24
N GLY A 38 9.94 -0.98 -16.34
CA GLY A 38 8.80 -0.06 -16.46
C GLY A 38 7.47 -0.77 -16.17
N HIS A 39 7.23 -1.93 -16.80
CA HIS A 39 6.05 -2.74 -16.53
C HIS A 39 6.00 -3.26 -15.09
N THR A 40 7.14 -3.70 -14.55
CA THR A 40 7.22 -4.20 -13.16
C THR A 40 6.92 -3.08 -12.17
N SER A 41 7.49 -1.89 -12.38
CA SER A 41 7.25 -0.71 -11.56
C SER A 41 5.76 -0.30 -11.57
N ALA A 42 5.15 -0.23 -12.76
CA ALA A 42 3.72 0.07 -12.88
C ALA A 42 2.84 -0.97 -12.18
N ASN A 43 3.18 -2.26 -12.29
CA ASN A 43 2.46 -3.32 -11.61
C ASN A 43 2.61 -3.23 -10.07
N LEU A 44 3.82 -2.95 -9.58
CA LEU A 44 4.10 -2.75 -8.16
C LEU A 44 3.35 -1.54 -7.60
N ALA A 45 3.28 -0.43 -8.33
CA ALA A 45 2.51 0.74 -7.92
C ALA A 45 1.02 0.39 -7.77
N ASN A 46 0.43 -0.29 -8.75
CA ASN A 46 -0.96 -0.77 -8.65
C ASN A 46 -1.17 -1.72 -7.46
N MET A 47 -0.22 -2.63 -7.19
CA MET A 47 -0.31 -3.51 -6.03
C MET A 47 -0.21 -2.74 -4.70
N GLN A 48 0.67 -1.74 -4.63
CA GLN A 48 0.81 -0.89 -3.46
C GLN A 48 -0.51 -0.15 -3.19
N ASP A 49 -1.07 0.52 -4.18
CA ASP A 49 -2.32 1.27 -4.05
C ASP A 49 -3.47 0.36 -3.60
N ASN A 50 -3.59 -0.82 -4.22
CA ASN A 50 -4.60 -1.81 -3.82
C ASN A 50 -4.40 -2.31 -2.38
N THR A 51 -3.14 -2.48 -1.95
CA THR A 51 -2.82 -2.92 -0.58
C THR A 51 -3.09 -1.82 0.43
N GLU A 52 -2.75 -0.57 0.12
CA GLU A 52 -3.06 0.60 0.97
C GLU A 52 -4.56 0.80 1.12
N LEU A 53 -5.33 0.68 0.03
CA LEU A 53 -6.80 0.74 0.09
C LEU A 53 -7.39 -0.39 0.94
N ALA A 54 -6.89 -1.62 0.78
CA ALA A 54 -7.33 -2.76 1.59
C ALA A 54 -7.00 -2.54 3.07
N LEU A 55 -5.80 -2.06 3.39
CA LEU A 55 -5.38 -1.75 4.75
C LEU A 55 -6.21 -0.61 5.36
N GLY A 56 -6.51 0.43 4.58
CA GLY A 56 -7.39 1.52 4.98
C GLY A 56 -8.78 1.01 5.37
N ASN A 57 -9.39 0.18 4.52
CA ASN A 57 -10.69 -0.44 4.82
C ASN A 57 -10.69 -1.27 6.11
N ILE A 58 -9.63 -2.04 6.36
CA ILE A 58 -9.49 -2.82 7.60
C ILE A 58 -9.39 -1.88 8.80
N ARG A 59 -8.53 -0.86 8.73
CA ARG A 59 -8.34 0.12 9.81
C ARG A 59 -9.61 0.90 10.12
N ASP A 60 -10.35 1.32 9.11
CA ASP A 60 -11.60 2.06 9.28
C ASP A 60 -12.69 1.16 9.89
N ALA A 61 -12.77 -0.11 9.49
CA ALA A 61 -13.69 -1.08 10.08
C ALA A 61 -13.36 -1.36 11.56
N ASP A 62 -12.07 -1.53 11.88
CA ASP A 62 -11.60 -1.72 13.26
C ASP A 62 -11.89 -0.48 14.12
N PHE A 63 -11.63 0.72 13.59
CA PHE A 63 -11.93 1.97 14.27
C PHE A 63 -13.44 2.13 14.52
N ALA A 64 -14.29 1.79 13.55
CA ALA A 64 -15.74 1.84 13.72
C ALA A 64 -16.24 0.86 14.80
N SER A 65 -15.65 -0.34 14.88
CA SER A 65 -15.96 -1.33 15.92
C SER A 65 -15.51 -0.86 17.32
N GLU A 66 -14.29 -0.33 17.43
CA GLU A 66 -13.74 0.20 18.68
C GLU A 66 -14.52 1.44 19.14
N ALA A 67 -14.81 2.38 18.24
CA ALA A 67 -15.63 3.55 18.52
C ALA A 67 -17.02 3.17 19.02
N SER A 68 -17.69 2.22 18.37
CA SER A 68 -19.00 1.70 18.81
C SER A 68 -18.94 1.09 20.21
N THR A 69 -17.85 0.39 20.51
CA THR A 69 -17.62 -0.24 21.82
C THR A 69 -17.33 0.78 22.90
N MET A 70 -16.50 1.78 22.61
CA MET A 70 -16.25 2.93 23.48
C MET A 70 -17.54 3.70 23.77
N THR A 71 -18.33 4.03 22.73
CA THR A 71 -19.63 4.71 22.91
C THR A 71 -20.59 3.89 23.75
N ARG A 72 -20.65 2.56 23.53
CA ARG A 72 -21.47 1.66 24.36
C ARG A 72 -21.04 1.69 25.83
N GLN A 73 -19.73 1.68 26.10
CA GLN A 73 -19.20 1.74 27.47
C GLN A 73 -19.51 3.09 28.13
N GLN A 74 -19.37 4.21 27.41
CA GLN A 74 -19.73 5.53 27.91
C GLN A 74 -21.23 5.64 28.23
N MET A 75 -22.09 5.13 27.33
CA MET A 75 -23.52 5.03 27.56
C MET A 75 -23.83 4.17 28.79
N LEU A 76 -23.23 2.99 28.93
CA LEU A 76 -23.42 2.12 30.10
C LEU A 76 -22.99 2.80 31.40
N ALA A 77 -21.87 3.52 31.41
CA ALA A 77 -21.40 4.25 32.60
C ALA A 77 -22.38 5.37 32.99
N GLN A 78 -22.87 6.13 32.01
CA GLN A 78 -23.86 7.18 32.24
C GLN A 78 -25.22 6.61 32.68
N THR A 79 -25.70 5.53 32.05
CA THR A 79 -26.92 4.82 32.44
C THR A 79 -26.77 4.21 33.84
N SER A 80 -25.61 3.65 34.19
CA SER A 80 -25.36 3.10 35.53
C SER A 80 -25.46 4.18 36.61
N MET A 81 -24.90 5.37 36.36
CA MET A 81 -25.05 6.51 37.27
C MET A 81 -26.51 6.98 37.39
N SER A 82 -27.24 7.08 36.28
CA SER A 82 -28.66 7.44 36.27
C SER A 82 -29.55 6.38 36.93
N MET A 83 -29.28 5.09 36.70
CA MET A 83 -30.00 3.98 37.33
C MET A 83 -29.71 3.90 38.83
N LEU A 84 -28.48 4.16 39.26
CA LEU A 84 -28.16 4.29 40.69
C LEU A 84 -28.95 5.44 41.33
N LYS A 85 -29.01 6.60 40.69
CA LYS A 85 -29.86 7.72 41.15
C LYS A 85 -31.34 7.33 41.20
N GLN A 86 -31.86 6.71 40.14
CA GLN A 86 -33.25 6.28 40.07
C GLN A 86 -33.60 5.23 41.14
N SER A 87 -32.74 4.23 41.35
CA SER A 87 -32.90 3.21 42.37
C SER A 87 -32.86 3.81 43.78
N ASN A 88 -31.95 4.75 44.05
CA ASN A 88 -31.84 5.39 45.36
C ASN A 88 -33.09 6.25 45.67
N SER A 89 -33.60 6.95 44.66
CA SER A 89 -34.83 7.74 44.75
C SER A 89 -36.07 6.86 45.00
N MET A 90 -36.13 5.70 44.35
CA MET A 90 -37.22 4.73 44.54
C MET A 90 -37.18 4.09 45.93
N SER A 91 -35.99 3.74 46.45
CA SER A 91 -35.84 3.23 47.83
C SER A 91 -36.31 4.22 48.90
N GLY A 92 -36.02 5.52 48.72
CA GLY A 92 -36.49 6.57 49.63
C GLY A 92 -38.00 6.74 49.61
N MET A 93 -38.62 6.60 48.44
CA MET A 93 -40.08 6.66 48.29
C MET A 93 -40.78 5.49 48.99
N VAL A 94 -40.19 4.28 48.93
CA VAL A 94 -40.70 3.11 49.66
C VAL A 94 -40.59 3.30 51.18
N MET A 95 -39.49 3.87 51.70
CA MET A 95 -39.40 4.22 53.13
C MET A 95 -40.47 5.24 53.55
N SER A 96 -40.78 6.21 52.70
CA SER A 96 -41.85 7.19 52.96
C SER A 96 -43.26 6.60 52.89
N LEU A 97 -43.43 5.42 52.30
CA LEU A 97 -44.69 4.68 52.23
C LEU A 97 -44.82 3.65 53.38
N LEU A 98 -43.73 3.36 54.11
CA LEU A 98 -43.70 2.38 55.19
C LEU A 98 -43.60 3.00 56.61
N GLY A 99 -43.26 4.29 56.71
CA GLY A 99 -43.23 5.06 57.96
C GLY A 99 -44.41 6.01 58.06
#